data_AF-A0AA96S8B5-F1
#
_entry.id   AF-A0AA96S8B5-F1
#
_cell.length_a   1.000
_cell.length_b   1.000
_cell.length_c   1.000
_cell.angle_alpha   90.00
_cell.angle_beta   90.00
_cell.angle_gamma   90.00
#
_symmetry.space_group_name_H-M   'P 1'
#
loop_
_entity.id
_entity.type
_entity.pdbx_description
1 polymer ?
#
loop_
_entity_poly.entity_id
_entity_poly.type
_entity_poly.pdbx_seq_one_letter_code
_entity_poly.pdbx_strand_id
1 'polypeptide(L)'
;MSGPKHSQFYIEQERQKQLEQQRQRELEEERRRKEEIKRQKLKMRITILHKEIGRIKEEINETADRQSDTANQYGLTDSYTVNEIIELKNTLLNQMDDFLVEYDSNSMASLSECIVRMEQFTNNMLTKVNTQFEIIENKISLEIQGLERQKHAQSFLTEAGQIPAAQPKKYSIPSAPQKTPEKEIGSALNSLPETMEAAIAQLESYVPYFYHGVIDEVQNIYNSIHDVYYHKKFDNRYKRNQIKKLMSTFYARKKKYDQLIERIGHEHAEYEKLVIQYQTLCELLNAEQNSIYFSEDKAVISELKVQLEVEVAQLDKLHAEKQKSDYIVESINDVMEALGYDLFATEYMVKNFDNIHHQLYEIEDGAVNVFVSDSGSVLFEVSGISEGQKELTSMDKLKIKEGMEAFCTNYEDIKIELAKKGIYLTNENIKPADVKYARSVDICNKKILKKRKERRGQSAQSPTYNRINN
;
A
#
# COMPACT_ATOMS: atom_id res chain seq x y z
N MET A 1 -30.40 -80.16 -2.75
CA MET A 1 -29.28 -79.28 -3.19
C MET A 1 -29.23 -78.09 -2.25
N SER A 2 -28.31 -78.10 -1.29
CA SER A 2 -28.20 -77.06 -0.26
C SER A 2 -27.07 -76.11 -0.65
N GLY A 3 -27.42 -74.99 -1.28
CA GLY A 3 -26.47 -73.90 -1.55
C GLY A 3 -26.12 -73.16 -0.25
N PRO A 4 -24.89 -72.64 -0.09
CA PRO A 4 -24.49 -71.99 1.16
C PRO A 4 -25.27 -70.68 1.36
N LYS A 5 -25.98 -70.59 2.48
CA LYS A 5 -26.58 -69.34 2.97
C LYS A 5 -25.46 -68.44 3.53
N HIS A 6 -24.75 -67.73 2.67
CA HIS A 6 -24.00 -66.56 3.13
C HIS A 6 -24.98 -65.40 3.30
N SER A 7 -25.22 -65.02 4.55
CA SER A 7 -26.22 -64.07 5.01
C SER A 7 -26.03 -62.70 4.37
N GLN A 8 -27.12 -62.05 3.93
CA GLN A 8 -27.16 -60.66 3.45
C GLN A 8 -26.36 -59.69 4.36
N PHE A 9 -26.34 -59.93 5.66
CA PHE A 9 -25.55 -59.19 6.65
C PHE A 9 -24.05 -59.12 6.34
N TYR A 10 -23.46 -60.20 5.82
CA TYR A 10 -22.05 -60.28 5.46
C TYR A 10 -21.75 -59.48 4.19
N ILE A 11 -22.69 -59.48 3.24
CA ILE A 11 -22.64 -58.70 2.00
C ILE A 11 -22.79 -57.20 2.30
N GLU A 12 -23.67 -56.85 3.24
CA GLU A 12 -23.88 -55.47 3.72
C GLU A 12 -22.63 -54.92 4.46
N GLN A 13 -22.01 -55.73 5.32
CA GLN A 13 -20.75 -55.37 6.01
C GLN A 13 -19.58 -55.18 5.04
N GLU A 14 -19.42 -56.07 4.06
CA GLU A 14 -18.41 -55.93 3.00
C GLU A 14 -18.62 -54.62 2.20
N ARG A 15 -19.87 -54.30 1.83
CA ARG A 15 -20.20 -53.07 1.12
C ARG A 15 -19.92 -51.80 1.95
N GLN A 16 -20.24 -51.81 3.24
CA GLN A 16 -19.92 -50.68 4.14
C GLN A 16 -18.41 -50.49 4.29
N LYS A 17 -17.66 -51.58 4.45
CA LYS A 17 -16.19 -51.55 4.55
C LYS A 17 -15.54 -51.04 3.27
N GLN A 18 -16.08 -51.39 2.10
CA GLN A 18 -15.64 -50.85 0.81
C GLN A 18 -15.92 -49.35 0.67
N LEU A 19 -17.13 -48.89 1.06
CA LEU A 19 -17.49 -47.47 1.07
C LEU A 19 -16.60 -46.65 2.02
N GLU A 20 -16.29 -47.18 3.20
CA GLU A 20 -15.43 -46.51 4.17
C GLU A 20 -13.97 -46.43 3.68
N GLN A 21 -13.45 -47.51 3.08
CA GLN A 21 -12.15 -47.49 2.42
C GLN A 21 -12.10 -46.50 1.24
N GLN A 22 -13.19 -46.39 0.47
CA GLN A 22 -13.27 -45.44 -0.63
C GLN A 22 -13.26 -43.99 -0.12
N ARG A 23 -14.05 -43.68 0.93
CA ARG A 23 -14.03 -42.37 1.59
C ARG A 23 -12.66 -42.02 2.17
N GLN A 24 -11.97 -42.98 2.79
CA GLN A 24 -10.61 -42.77 3.29
C GLN A 24 -9.62 -42.46 2.17
N ARG A 25 -9.71 -43.16 1.03
CA ARG A 25 -8.88 -42.88 -0.15
C ARG A 25 -9.16 -41.49 -0.72
N GLU A 26 -10.42 -41.11 -0.86
CA GLU A 26 -10.82 -39.78 -1.35
C GLU A 26 -10.29 -38.65 -0.43
N LEU A 27 -10.42 -38.82 0.89
CA LEU A 27 -9.87 -37.87 1.87
C LEU A 27 -8.34 -37.80 1.83
N GLU A 28 -7.66 -38.93 1.65
CA GLU A 28 -6.20 -38.97 1.53
C GLU A 28 -5.72 -38.33 0.22
N GLU A 29 -6.40 -38.58 -0.90
CA GLU A 29 -6.12 -37.91 -2.18
C GLU A 29 -6.35 -36.40 -2.10
N GLU A 30 -7.43 -35.95 -1.45
CA GLU A 30 -7.70 -34.53 -1.27
C GLU A 30 -6.61 -33.86 -0.40
N ARG A 31 -6.15 -34.53 0.67
CA ARG A 31 -5.02 -34.05 1.49
C ARG A 31 -3.75 -33.95 0.65
N ARG A 32 -3.41 -34.98 -0.13
CA ARG A 32 -2.23 -34.96 -1.02
C ARG A 32 -2.31 -33.83 -2.04
N ARG A 33 -3.49 -33.58 -2.64
CA ARG A 33 -3.68 -32.44 -3.57
C ARG A 33 -3.47 -31.09 -2.88
N LYS A 34 -4.01 -30.90 -1.67
CA LYS A 34 -3.83 -29.66 -0.90
C LYS A 34 -2.36 -29.43 -0.54
N GLU A 35 -1.66 -30.48 -0.13
CA GLU A 35 -0.22 -30.41 0.18
C GLU A 35 0.63 -30.09 -1.05
N GLU A 36 0.31 -30.68 -2.21
CA GLU A 36 1.01 -30.40 -3.47
C GLU A 36 0.79 -28.96 -3.94
N ILE A 37 -0.44 -28.44 -3.85
CA ILE A 37 -0.73 -27.03 -4.16
C ILE A 37 0.08 -26.11 -3.23
N LYS A 38 0.13 -26.40 -1.93
CA LYS A 38 0.91 -25.61 -0.97
C LYS A 38 2.40 -25.66 -1.29
N ARG A 39 2.92 -26.83 -1.68
CA ARG A 39 4.31 -27.01 -2.11
C ARG A 39 4.65 -26.19 -3.35
N GLN A 40 3.78 -26.20 -4.35
CA GLN A 40 3.94 -25.39 -5.56
C GLN A 40 3.96 -23.89 -5.25
N LYS A 41 3.10 -23.42 -4.34
CA LYS A 41 3.12 -22.02 -3.88
C LYS A 41 4.45 -21.64 -3.22
N LEU A 42 5.01 -22.49 -2.36
CA LEU A 42 6.32 -22.23 -1.74
C LEU A 42 7.44 -22.20 -2.79
N LYS A 43 7.46 -23.14 -3.74
CA LYS A 43 8.44 -23.13 -4.84
C LYS A 43 8.34 -21.86 -5.68
N MET A 44 7.13 -21.41 -5.99
CA MET A 44 6.90 -20.16 -6.70
C MET A 44 7.44 -18.95 -5.91
N ARG A 45 7.21 -18.90 -4.60
CA ARG A 45 7.75 -17.83 -3.74
C ARG A 45 9.28 -17.83 -3.73
N ILE A 46 9.93 -18.99 -3.67
CA ILE A 46 11.38 -19.11 -3.80
C ILE A 46 11.86 -18.55 -5.16
N THR A 47 11.17 -18.86 -6.26
CA THR A 47 11.50 -18.30 -7.58
C THR A 47 11.38 -16.78 -7.62
N ILE A 48 10.35 -16.21 -6.97
CA ILE A 48 10.18 -14.76 -6.85
C ILE A 48 11.36 -14.14 -6.07
N LEU A 49 11.72 -14.72 -4.93
CA LEU A 49 12.83 -14.23 -4.11
C LEU A 49 14.18 -14.28 -4.85
N HIS A 50 14.42 -15.30 -5.67
CA HIS A 50 15.61 -15.33 -6.53
C HIS A 50 15.64 -14.17 -7.54
N LYS A 51 14.49 -13.81 -8.10
CA LYS A 51 14.38 -12.64 -9.00
C LYS A 51 14.59 -11.33 -8.24
N GLU A 52 14.07 -11.20 -7.03
CA GLU A 52 14.29 -10.03 -6.17
C GLU A 52 15.77 -9.85 -5.84
N ILE A 53 16.47 -10.94 -5.48
CA ILE A 53 17.94 -10.93 -5.29
C ILE A 53 18.64 -10.48 -6.59
N GLY A 54 18.21 -10.98 -7.75
CA GLY A 54 18.73 -10.54 -9.04
C GLY A 54 18.56 -9.03 -9.27
N ARG A 55 17.37 -8.49 -8.96
CA ARG A 55 17.08 -7.05 -9.08
C ARG A 55 17.97 -6.21 -8.16
N ILE A 56 18.21 -6.66 -6.92
CA ILE A 56 19.11 -5.97 -5.99
C ILE A 56 20.55 -5.94 -6.53
N LYS A 57 21.02 -7.00 -7.21
CA LYS A 57 22.35 -6.98 -7.87
C LYS A 57 22.41 -5.91 -8.96
N GLU A 58 21.36 -5.79 -9.76
CA GLU A 58 21.26 -4.74 -10.79
C GLU A 58 21.28 -3.35 -10.15
N GLU A 59 20.50 -3.14 -9.08
CA GLU A 59 20.43 -1.87 -8.35
C GLU A 59 21.77 -1.46 -7.71
N ILE A 60 22.53 -2.42 -7.17
CA ILE A 60 23.90 -2.18 -6.68
C ILE A 60 24.81 -1.68 -7.81
N ASN A 61 24.74 -2.32 -8.99
CA ASN A 61 25.55 -1.91 -10.13
C ASN A 61 25.16 -0.51 -10.59
N GLU A 62 23.87 -0.25 -10.81
CA GLU A 62 23.37 1.04 -11.29
C GLU A 62 23.69 2.18 -10.32
N THR A 63 23.57 1.95 -9.02
CA THR A 63 23.84 2.97 -8.01
C THR A 63 25.34 3.28 -7.93
N ALA A 64 26.18 2.25 -7.91
CA ALA A 64 27.63 2.43 -7.89
C ALA A 64 28.15 3.13 -9.16
N ASP A 65 27.59 2.77 -10.33
CA ASP A 65 27.96 3.37 -11.60
C ASP A 65 27.52 4.85 -11.66
N ARG A 66 26.29 5.17 -11.22
CA ARG A 66 25.78 6.54 -11.12
C ARG A 66 26.61 7.43 -10.21
N GLN A 67 26.99 6.94 -9.03
CA GLN A 67 27.82 7.69 -8.10
C GLN A 67 29.25 7.87 -8.63
N SER A 68 29.79 6.83 -9.28
CA SER A 68 31.11 6.90 -9.94
C SER A 68 31.12 7.91 -11.08
N ASP A 69 30.08 7.91 -11.93
CA ASP A 69 29.90 8.88 -13.01
C ASP A 69 29.80 10.31 -12.47
N THR A 70 29.05 10.49 -11.38
CA THR A 70 28.95 11.78 -10.70
C THR A 70 30.32 12.24 -10.22
N ALA A 71 31.09 11.39 -9.54
CA ALA A 71 32.44 11.73 -9.10
C ALA A 71 33.37 12.08 -10.29
N ASN A 72 33.30 11.32 -11.37
CA ASN A 72 34.10 11.54 -12.58
C ASN A 72 33.80 12.88 -13.25
N GLN A 73 32.54 13.31 -13.30
CA GLN A 73 32.14 14.61 -13.86
C GLN A 73 32.81 15.80 -13.15
N TYR A 74 33.13 15.66 -11.86
CA TYR A 74 33.79 16.69 -11.06
C TYR A 74 35.31 16.47 -10.93
N GLY A 75 35.87 15.51 -11.67
CA GLY A 75 37.31 15.23 -11.68
C GLY A 75 37.82 14.50 -10.44
N LEU A 76 36.96 13.78 -9.72
CA LEU A 76 37.28 13.02 -8.51
C LEU A 76 37.75 11.58 -8.82
N THR A 77 38.23 11.30 -10.03
CA THR A 77 38.58 9.94 -10.51
C THR A 77 39.59 9.22 -9.61
N ASP A 78 40.51 9.98 -8.99
CA ASP A 78 41.55 9.46 -8.08
C ASP A 78 41.18 9.67 -6.59
N SER A 79 39.93 10.05 -6.29
CA SER A 79 39.49 10.28 -4.92
C SER A 79 39.36 8.96 -4.15
N TYR A 80 39.68 9.01 -2.86
CA TYR A 80 39.50 7.89 -1.95
C TYR A 80 38.04 7.42 -1.90
N THR A 81 37.08 8.35 -2.06
CA THR A 81 35.64 8.06 -2.11
C THR A 81 35.24 7.20 -3.31
N VAL A 82 35.87 7.36 -4.48
CA VAL A 82 35.56 6.52 -5.66
C VAL A 82 36.03 5.08 -5.46
N ASN A 83 37.19 4.89 -4.82
CA ASN A 83 37.66 3.55 -4.45
C ASN A 83 36.72 2.91 -3.41
N GLU A 84 36.20 3.67 -2.44
CA GLU A 84 35.18 3.18 -1.49
C GLU A 84 33.91 2.68 -2.21
N ILE A 85 33.44 3.38 -3.27
CA ILE A 85 32.28 2.92 -4.08
C ILE A 85 32.56 1.54 -4.69
N ILE A 86 33.72 1.38 -5.32
CA ILE A 86 34.10 0.14 -6.01
C ILE A 86 34.28 -1.00 -5.00
N GLU A 87 34.94 -0.74 -3.88
CA GLU A 87 35.10 -1.73 -2.80
C GLU A 87 33.75 -2.13 -2.20
N LEU A 88 32.84 -1.17 -1.96
CA LEU A 88 31.50 -1.44 -1.47
C LEU A 88 30.70 -2.29 -2.47
N LYS A 89 30.68 -1.89 -3.75
CA LYS A 89 30.03 -2.62 -4.85
C LYS A 89 30.49 -4.07 -4.86
N ASN A 90 31.81 -4.29 -4.90
CA ASN A 90 32.38 -5.63 -4.95
C ASN A 90 32.06 -6.43 -3.68
N THR A 91 32.10 -5.80 -2.50
CA THR A 91 31.76 -6.45 -1.23
C THR A 91 30.31 -6.92 -1.21
N LEU A 92 29.38 -6.08 -1.63
CA LEU A 92 27.95 -6.43 -1.66
C LEU A 92 27.65 -7.48 -2.71
N LEU A 93 28.22 -7.38 -3.91
CA LEU A 93 28.03 -8.39 -4.96
C LEU A 93 28.59 -9.75 -4.54
N ASN A 94 29.79 -9.79 -3.94
CA ASN A 94 30.37 -11.02 -3.40
C ASN A 94 29.47 -11.63 -2.31
N GLN A 95 28.94 -10.82 -1.38
CA GLN A 95 27.99 -11.31 -0.38
C GLN A 95 26.73 -11.93 -1.00
N MET A 96 26.30 -11.44 -2.17
CA MET A 96 25.15 -11.98 -2.89
C MET A 96 25.48 -13.19 -3.77
N ASP A 97 26.71 -13.32 -4.25
CA ASP A 97 27.17 -14.50 -4.98
C ASP A 97 27.46 -15.67 -4.03
N ASP A 98 27.97 -15.38 -2.84
CA ASP A 98 28.22 -16.38 -1.78
C ASP A 98 26.94 -16.89 -1.11
N PHE A 99 25.81 -16.21 -1.32
CA PHE A 99 24.53 -16.61 -0.77
C PHE A 99 23.93 -17.80 -1.54
N LEU A 100 24.27 -19.00 -1.07
CA LEU A 100 23.69 -20.26 -1.53
C LEU A 100 22.79 -20.85 -0.44
N VAL A 101 21.53 -21.12 -0.79
CA VAL A 101 20.59 -21.82 0.10
C VAL A 101 20.24 -23.17 -0.52
N GLU A 102 20.81 -24.23 0.03
CA GLU A 102 20.39 -25.59 -0.28
C GLU A 102 19.08 -25.91 0.43
N TYR A 103 18.15 -26.57 -0.27
CA TYR A 103 16.88 -27.01 0.30
C TYR A 103 16.38 -28.29 -0.37
N ASP A 104 15.67 -29.12 0.39
CA ASP A 104 14.98 -30.28 -0.15
C ASP A 104 13.64 -29.84 -0.77
N SER A 105 13.57 -29.94 -2.10
CA SER A 105 12.39 -29.58 -2.88
C SER A 105 11.13 -30.42 -2.60
N ASN A 106 11.28 -31.53 -1.87
CA ASN A 106 10.19 -32.42 -1.47
C ASN A 106 9.72 -32.19 -0.02
N SER A 107 10.44 -31.42 0.77
CA SER A 107 10.12 -31.14 2.17
C SER A 107 9.50 -29.75 2.33
N MET A 108 8.26 -29.71 2.81
CA MET A 108 7.54 -28.46 3.10
C MET A 108 8.24 -27.60 4.15
N ALA A 109 8.85 -28.24 5.14
CA ALA A 109 9.61 -27.56 6.18
C ALA A 109 10.88 -26.91 5.59
N SER A 110 11.61 -27.67 4.75
CA SER A 110 12.83 -27.16 4.10
C SER A 110 12.54 -26.00 3.14
N LEU A 111 11.44 -26.06 2.38
CA LEU A 111 10.99 -24.96 1.53
C LEU A 111 10.63 -23.70 2.32
N SER A 112 9.94 -23.86 3.45
CA SER A 112 9.55 -22.73 4.30
C SER A 112 10.76 -22.07 4.97
N GLU A 113 11.70 -22.88 5.45
CA GLU A 113 12.95 -22.38 6.03
C GLU A 113 13.82 -21.65 5.00
N CYS A 114 13.89 -22.18 3.77
CA CYS A 114 14.57 -21.53 2.65
C CYS A 114 14.00 -20.13 2.40
N ILE A 115 12.66 -20.00 2.31
CA ILE A 115 11.99 -18.71 2.12
C ILE A 115 12.38 -17.72 3.21
N VAL A 116 12.30 -18.12 4.49
CA VAL A 116 12.64 -17.24 5.62
C VAL A 116 14.08 -16.74 5.53
N ARG A 117 15.03 -17.63 5.21
CA ARG A 117 16.45 -17.24 5.05
C ARG A 117 16.64 -16.28 3.87
N MET A 118 15.99 -16.54 2.74
CA MET A 118 16.04 -15.67 1.57
C MET A 118 15.42 -14.29 1.84
N GLU A 119 14.28 -14.22 2.54
CA GLU A 119 13.63 -12.95 2.91
C GLU A 119 14.50 -12.13 3.88
N GLN A 120 15.07 -12.78 4.89
CA GLN A 120 16.00 -12.13 5.81
C GLN A 120 17.24 -11.60 5.09
N PHE A 121 17.81 -12.38 4.18
CA PHE A 121 18.95 -11.97 3.37
C PHE A 121 18.61 -10.77 2.48
N THR A 122 17.49 -10.85 1.77
CA THR A 122 17.01 -9.79 0.86
C THR A 122 16.80 -8.47 1.61
N ASN A 123 16.14 -8.51 2.77
CA ASN A 123 15.92 -7.32 3.60
C ASN A 123 17.22 -6.73 4.15
N ASN A 124 18.15 -7.59 4.60
CA ASN A 124 19.46 -7.15 5.07
C ASN A 124 20.25 -6.45 3.95
N MET A 125 20.29 -7.05 2.76
CA MET A 125 20.98 -6.50 1.61
C MET A 125 20.37 -5.17 1.18
N LEU A 126 19.04 -5.07 1.08
CA LEU A 126 18.37 -3.82 0.73
C LEU A 126 18.71 -2.69 1.71
N THR A 127 18.71 -3.01 3.01
CA THR A 127 19.08 -2.05 4.06
C THR A 127 20.54 -1.59 3.90
N LYS A 128 21.46 -2.52 3.63
CA LYS A 128 22.88 -2.19 3.40
C LYS A 128 23.07 -1.34 2.15
N VAL A 129 22.40 -1.68 1.05
CA VAL A 129 22.46 -0.91 -0.20
C VAL A 129 22.03 0.53 0.07
N ASN A 130 20.85 0.72 0.64
CA ASN A 130 20.31 2.06 0.89
C ASN A 130 21.21 2.86 1.84
N THR A 131 21.58 2.29 2.98
CA THR A 131 22.34 3.04 4.01
C THR A 131 23.80 3.28 3.63
N GLN A 132 24.50 2.29 3.05
CA GLN A 132 25.93 2.43 2.77
C GLN A 132 26.19 3.27 1.52
N PHE A 133 25.38 3.14 0.47
CA PHE A 133 25.50 4.01 -0.70
C PHE A 133 25.09 5.45 -0.38
N GLU A 134 24.11 5.67 0.49
CA GLU A 134 23.74 7.03 0.94
C GLU A 134 24.88 7.71 1.71
N ILE A 135 25.59 6.98 2.58
CA ILE A 135 26.77 7.51 3.29
C ILE A 135 27.84 7.95 2.29
N ILE A 136 28.13 7.14 1.27
CA ILE A 136 29.13 7.47 0.26
C ILE A 136 28.67 8.64 -0.62
N GLU A 137 27.40 8.68 -1.00
CA GLU A 137 26.81 9.79 -1.76
C GLU A 137 26.97 11.14 -1.04
N ASN A 138 26.72 11.14 0.27
CA ASN A 138 26.90 12.31 1.11
C ASN A 138 28.38 12.73 1.17
N LYS A 139 29.32 11.79 1.25
CA LYS A 139 30.77 12.11 1.19
C LYS A 139 31.16 12.73 -0.16
N ILE A 140 30.71 12.15 -1.27
CA ILE A 140 30.96 12.68 -2.63
C ILE A 140 30.40 14.10 -2.75
N SER A 141 29.17 14.31 -2.27
CA SER A 141 28.52 15.62 -2.29
C SER A 141 29.31 16.68 -1.51
N LEU A 142 29.87 16.31 -0.35
CA LEU A 142 30.73 17.20 0.43
C LEU A 142 32.06 17.52 -0.28
N GLU A 143 32.68 16.55 -0.93
CA GLU A 143 33.90 16.76 -1.74
C GLU A 143 33.64 17.69 -2.93
N ILE A 144 32.53 17.48 -3.65
CA ILE A 144 32.10 18.35 -4.76
C ILE A 144 31.90 19.79 -4.28
N GLN A 145 31.18 19.99 -3.18
CA GLN A 145 30.98 21.33 -2.61
C GLN A 145 32.32 21.99 -2.22
N GLY A 146 33.27 21.20 -1.70
CA GLY A 146 34.62 21.67 -1.39
C GLY A 146 35.36 22.17 -2.65
N LEU A 147 35.34 21.38 -3.72
CA LEU A 147 35.97 21.74 -5.00
C LEU A 147 35.33 22.99 -5.62
N GLU A 148 34.02 23.11 -5.61
CA GLU A 148 33.31 24.29 -6.11
C GLU A 148 33.70 25.56 -5.33
N ARG A 149 33.79 25.47 -4.00
CA ARG A 149 34.27 26.59 -3.16
C ARG A 149 35.70 26.97 -3.50
N GLN A 150 36.58 26.00 -3.72
CA GLN A 150 37.97 26.27 -4.10
C GLN A 150 38.05 26.94 -5.48
N LYS A 151 37.28 26.46 -6.46
CA LYS A 151 37.19 27.05 -7.80
C LYS A 151 36.67 28.49 -7.74
N HIS A 152 35.64 28.75 -6.94
CA HIS A 152 35.14 30.10 -6.69
C HIS A 152 36.20 31.00 -6.04
N ALA A 153 36.93 30.50 -5.04
CA ALA A 153 38.00 31.25 -4.40
C ALA A 153 39.14 31.57 -5.38
N GLN A 154 39.54 30.63 -6.24
CA GLN A 154 40.53 30.87 -7.29
C GLN A 154 40.05 31.88 -8.33
N SER A 155 38.78 31.80 -8.76
CA SER A 155 38.20 32.79 -9.69
C SER A 155 38.24 34.18 -9.08
N PHE A 156 37.83 34.31 -7.81
CA PHE A 156 37.88 35.57 -7.07
C PHE A 156 39.31 36.11 -6.95
N LEU A 157 40.30 35.28 -6.61
CA LEU A 157 41.71 35.70 -6.52
C LEU A 157 42.25 36.14 -7.89
N THR A 158 41.83 35.48 -8.97
CA THR A 158 42.20 35.84 -10.35
C THR A 158 41.61 37.19 -10.74
N GLU A 159 40.32 37.42 -10.47
CA GLU A 159 39.65 38.70 -10.69
C GLU A 159 40.26 39.82 -9.84
N ALA A 160 40.54 39.55 -8.56
CA ALA A 160 41.17 40.50 -7.66
C ALA A 160 42.60 40.89 -8.10
N GLY A 161 43.35 39.94 -8.69
CA GLY A 161 44.69 40.18 -9.24
C GLY A 161 44.70 41.04 -10.51
N GLN A 162 43.57 41.16 -11.22
CA GLN A 162 43.42 42.02 -12.40
C GLN A 162 42.98 43.44 -12.06
N ILE A 163 42.63 43.72 -10.80
CA ILE A 163 42.33 45.07 -10.32
C ILE A 163 43.67 45.85 -10.26
N PRO A 164 43.82 47.01 -10.94
CA PRO A 164 45.04 47.80 -10.86
C PRO A 164 45.30 48.18 -9.40
N ALA A 165 46.43 47.75 -8.85
CA ALA A 165 46.83 48.10 -7.50
C ALA A 165 46.97 49.61 -7.39
N ALA A 166 45.97 50.28 -6.79
CA ALA A 166 46.12 51.65 -6.34
C ALA A 166 47.32 51.68 -5.38
N GLN A 167 48.31 52.54 -5.69
CA GLN A 167 49.55 52.73 -4.94
C GLN A 167 49.33 52.62 -3.42
N PRO A 168 50.18 51.87 -2.70
CA PRO A 168 49.97 51.59 -1.29
C PRO A 168 50.01 52.90 -0.49
N LYS A 169 48.83 53.39 -0.10
CA LYS A 169 48.75 54.34 1.01
C LYS A 169 49.18 53.57 2.26
N LYS A 170 50.30 53.97 2.84
CA LYS A 170 50.73 53.51 4.17
C LYS A 170 49.61 53.81 5.16
N TYR A 171 48.83 52.80 5.50
CA TYR A 171 47.94 52.85 6.65
C TYR A 171 48.62 52.11 7.79
N SER A 172 48.91 52.84 8.87
CA SER A 172 49.28 52.25 10.15
C SER A 172 48.09 51.43 10.65
N ILE A 173 48.22 50.11 10.72
CA ILE A 173 47.22 49.24 11.33
C ILE A 173 47.30 49.44 12.85
N PRO A 174 46.26 49.93 13.53
CA PRO A 174 46.23 49.91 14.99
C PRO A 174 45.98 48.46 15.44
N SER A 175 46.82 47.94 16.32
CA SER A 175 46.61 46.66 16.99
C SER A 175 45.22 46.60 17.64
N ALA A 176 44.62 45.40 17.66
CA ALA A 176 43.32 45.15 18.27
C ALA A 176 43.26 45.73 19.70
N PRO A 177 42.28 46.59 20.02
CA PRO A 177 42.18 47.17 21.34
C PRO A 177 41.75 46.10 22.34
N GLN A 178 42.63 45.79 23.29
CA GLN A 178 42.24 45.12 24.52
C GLN A 178 41.44 46.10 25.40
N LYS A 179 40.55 45.54 26.24
CA LYS A 179 39.61 46.25 27.13
C LYS A 179 40.17 47.59 27.63
N THR A 180 39.55 48.67 27.18
CA THR A 180 39.64 49.98 27.83
C THR A 180 38.26 50.38 28.35
N PRO A 181 38.18 51.12 29.47
CA PRO A 181 36.90 51.47 30.09
C PRO A 181 36.15 52.45 29.20
N GLU A 182 34.88 52.15 28.90
CA GLU A 182 33.99 52.96 28.09
C GLU A 182 33.79 54.35 28.72
N LYS A 183 34.14 55.42 27.97
CA LYS A 183 33.51 56.73 28.14
C LYS A 183 32.38 56.83 27.14
N GLU A 184 31.17 56.92 27.69
CA GLU A 184 29.93 57.18 26.97
C GLU A 184 30.04 58.45 26.13
N ILE A 185 29.85 58.31 24.83
CA ILE A 185 29.41 59.41 23.97
C ILE A 185 28.21 58.88 23.21
N GLY A 186 27.04 59.40 23.57
CA GLY A 186 25.76 59.06 22.95
C GLY A 186 25.64 59.60 21.52
N SER A 187 25.04 58.80 20.65
CA SER A 187 23.79 59.12 19.94
C SER A 187 23.56 58.13 18.79
N ALA A 188 22.34 57.62 18.71
CA ALA A 188 21.75 56.91 17.57
C ALA A 188 22.37 55.56 17.12
N LEU A 189 22.79 54.70 18.05
CA LEU A 189 22.91 53.26 17.78
C LEU A 189 22.08 52.49 18.79
N ASN A 190 21.16 51.65 18.30
CA ASN A 190 20.40 50.69 19.11
C ASN A 190 21.31 50.02 20.16
N SER A 191 20.75 49.81 21.36
CA SER A 191 21.47 49.12 22.43
C SER A 191 21.86 47.71 21.96
N LEU A 192 22.91 47.12 22.55
CA LEU A 192 23.32 45.75 22.19
C LEU A 192 22.16 44.73 22.37
N PRO A 193 21.34 44.80 23.45
CA PRO A 193 20.13 43.98 23.59
C PRO A 193 19.13 44.19 22.45
N GLU A 194 18.79 45.42 22.11
CA GLU A 194 17.87 45.73 20.98
C GLU A 194 18.40 45.19 19.64
N THR A 195 19.72 45.20 19.44
CA THR A 195 20.35 44.67 18.22
C THR A 195 20.22 43.14 18.14
N MET A 196 20.29 42.45 19.28
CA MET A 196 20.11 41.00 19.36
C MET A 196 18.64 40.63 19.17
N GLU A 197 17.72 41.28 19.89
CA GLU A 197 16.28 41.01 19.79
C GLU A 197 15.78 41.21 18.35
N ALA A 198 16.19 42.31 17.71
CA ALA A 198 15.85 42.56 16.31
C ALA A 198 16.42 41.50 15.35
N ALA A 199 17.60 40.95 15.65
CA ALA A 199 18.19 39.89 14.84
C ALA A 199 17.46 38.56 15.04
N ILE A 200 17.14 38.19 16.28
CA ILE A 200 16.41 36.95 16.61
C ILE A 200 15.00 36.98 16.04
N ALA A 201 14.27 38.09 16.18
CA ALA A 201 12.91 38.23 15.64
C ALA A 201 12.84 37.99 14.12
N GLN A 202 13.92 38.30 13.38
CA GLN A 202 14.00 38.07 11.93
C GLN A 202 14.28 36.61 11.56
N LEU A 203 14.84 35.83 12.48
CA LEU A 203 15.17 34.42 12.28
C LEU A 203 14.11 33.48 12.88
N GLU A 204 13.23 34.01 13.73
CA GLU A 204 12.22 33.25 14.48
C GLU A 204 11.29 32.44 13.57
N SER A 205 10.86 33.00 12.43
CA SER A 205 10.01 32.29 11.47
C SER A 205 10.66 31.07 10.81
N TYR A 206 11.99 30.93 10.90
CA TYR A 206 12.76 29.82 10.33
C TYR A 206 13.07 28.74 11.37
N VAL A 207 12.91 29.03 12.66
CA VAL A 207 13.21 28.09 13.76
C VAL A 207 12.49 26.75 13.64
N PRO A 208 11.20 26.67 13.25
CA PRO A 208 10.53 25.39 13.06
C PRO A 208 11.18 24.48 12.00
N TYR A 209 12.04 25.04 11.15
CA TYR A 209 12.67 24.35 10.03
C TYR A 209 14.14 23.96 10.29
N PHE A 210 14.68 24.28 11.47
CA PHE A 210 16.08 23.97 11.82
C PHE A 210 16.35 22.46 11.92
N TYR A 211 15.33 21.66 12.26
CA TYR A 211 15.49 20.21 12.41
C TYR A 211 15.44 19.44 11.08
N HIS A 212 15.20 20.12 9.96
CA HIS A 212 15.03 19.47 8.66
C HIS A 212 16.30 19.44 7.80
N GLY A 213 17.44 19.99 8.25
CA GLY A 213 18.67 20.05 7.42
C GLY A 213 18.61 21.05 6.25
N VAL A 214 17.42 21.52 5.89
CA VAL A 214 17.18 22.34 4.70
C VAL A 214 17.66 23.78 4.87
N ILE A 215 17.74 24.27 6.11
CA ILE A 215 18.13 25.65 6.43
C ILE A 215 19.25 25.72 7.49
N ASP A 216 20.21 24.80 7.42
CA ASP A 216 21.37 24.74 8.31
C ASP A 216 22.16 26.05 8.37
N GLU A 217 22.24 26.77 7.25
CA GLU A 217 22.90 28.07 7.21
C GLU A 217 22.21 29.08 8.15
N VAL A 218 20.88 29.09 8.23
CA VAL A 218 20.13 30.01 9.10
C VAL A 218 20.22 29.56 10.55
N GLN A 219 20.18 28.26 10.83
CA GLN A 219 20.42 27.72 12.16
C GLN A 219 21.84 28.08 12.66
N ASN A 220 22.85 27.97 11.79
CA ASN A 220 24.23 28.35 12.11
C ASN A 220 24.36 29.85 12.37
N ILE A 221 23.67 30.70 11.60
CA ILE A 221 23.62 32.15 11.85
C ILE A 221 22.96 32.44 13.20
N TYR A 222 21.83 31.78 13.50
CA TYR A 222 21.12 31.91 14.77
C TYR A 222 22.02 31.55 15.97
N ASN A 223 22.67 30.38 15.92
CA ASN A 223 23.60 29.91 16.95
C ASN A 223 24.80 30.86 17.10
N SER A 224 25.37 31.31 15.98
CA SER A 224 26.51 32.25 15.98
C SER A 224 26.15 33.60 16.60
N ILE A 225 24.91 34.09 16.39
CA ILE A 225 24.42 35.33 17.03
C ILE A 225 24.34 35.15 18.55
N HIS A 226 23.79 34.01 19.00
CA HIS A 226 23.75 33.64 20.42
C HIS A 226 25.17 33.60 21.01
N ASP A 227 26.10 32.89 20.38
CA ASP A 227 27.48 32.75 20.85
C ASP A 227 28.19 34.09 20.96
N VAL A 228 28.10 34.92 19.92
CA VAL A 228 28.69 36.27 19.90
C VAL A 228 28.14 37.13 21.02
N TYR A 229 26.82 37.07 21.27
CA TYR A 229 26.17 37.88 22.29
C TYR A 229 26.61 37.48 23.71
N TYR A 230 26.62 36.18 24.01
CA TYR A 230 26.97 35.67 25.34
C TYR A 230 28.49 35.58 25.61
N HIS A 231 29.33 35.80 24.59
CA HIS A 231 30.77 35.74 24.76
C HIS A 231 31.31 36.82 25.72
N LYS A 232 31.94 36.39 26.82
CA LYS A 232 32.36 37.27 27.94
C LYS A 232 33.56 38.17 27.64
N LYS A 233 34.36 37.84 26.61
CA LYS A 233 35.60 38.57 26.27
C LYS A 233 35.40 39.67 25.22
N PHE A 234 34.26 39.69 24.52
CA PHE A 234 33.99 40.69 23.49
C PHE A 234 33.36 41.95 24.07
N ASP A 235 33.80 43.11 23.59
CA ASP A 235 33.16 44.38 23.93
C ASP A 235 31.84 44.56 23.16
N ASN A 236 30.99 45.46 23.66
CA ASN A 236 29.64 45.68 23.12
C ASN A 236 29.64 46.24 21.69
N ARG A 237 30.71 46.94 21.29
CA ARG A 237 30.84 47.48 19.94
C ARG A 237 31.17 46.36 18.95
N TYR A 238 32.10 45.48 19.32
CA TYR A 238 32.48 44.31 18.55
C TYR A 238 31.30 43.36 18.37
N LYS A 239 30.56 43.05 19.46
CA LYS A 239 29.36 42.20 19.41
C LYS A 239 28.31 42.73 18.42
N ARG A 240 27.97 44.03 18.50
CA ARG A 240 27.02 44.66 17.57
C ARG A 240 27.47 44.55 16.12
N ASN A 241 28.75 44.79 15.84
CA ASN A 241 29.28 44.71 14.47
C ASN A 241 29.26 43.28 13.92
N GLN A 242 29.57 42.28 14.76
CA GLN A 242 29.50 40.88 14.35
C GLN A 242 28.07 40.42 14.08
N ILE A 243 27.11 40.76 14.95
CA ILE A 243 25.69 40.44 14.74
C ILE A 243 25.18 41.11 13.45
N LYS A 244 25.51 42.38 13.20
CA LYS A 244 25.16 43.06 11.94
C LYS A 244 25.73 42.37 10.71
N LYS A 245 26.98 41.89 10.78
CA LYS A 245 27.62 41.14 9.69
C LYS A 245 26.90 39.82 9.42
N LEU A 246 26.58 39.06 10.47
CA LEU A 246 25.83 37.81 10.37
C LEU A 246 24.45 38.04 9.74
N MET A 247 23.73 39.07 10.19
CA MET A 247 22.43 39.44 9.62
C MET A 247 22.52 39.92 8.17
N SER A 248 23.60 40.61 7.79
CA SER A 248 23.83 40.99 6.39
C SER A 248 23.97 39.76 5.48
N THR A 249 24.63 38.70 5.96
CA THR A 249 24.75 37.43 5.24
C THR A 249 23.38 36.76 5.10
N PHE A 250 22.57 36.76 6.16
CA PHE A 250 21.19 36.27 6.12
C PHE A 250 20.35 37.01 5.08
N TYR A 251 20.33 38.36 5.13
CA TYR A 251 19.51 39.15 4.21
C TYR A 251 19.91 38.98 2.73
N ALA A 252 21.19 38.74 2.45
CA ALA A 252 21.65 38.46 1.09
C ALA A 252 21.03 37.19 0.49
N ARG A 253 20.65 36.21 1.33
CA ARG A 253 20.10 34.93 0.90
C ARG A 253 18.65 34.70 1.34
N LYS A 254 18.04 35.64 2.08
CA LYS A 254 16.69 35.54 2.65
C LYS A 254 15.65 35.02 1.67
N LYS A 255 15.62 35.57 0.44
CA LYS A 255 14.69 35.16 -0.61
C LYS A 255 14.76 33.64 -0.92
N LYS A 256 15.96 33.05 -0.90
CA LYS A 256 16.14 31.62 -1.13
C LYS A 256 15.53 30.80 0.00
N TYR A 257 15.72 31.22 1.25
CA TYR A 257 15.15 30.54 2.41
C TYR A 257 13.62 30.66 2.43
N ASP A 258 13.08 31.84 2.10
CA ASP A 258 11.64 32.06 1.97
C ASP A 258 11.01 31.09 0.95
N GLN A 259 11.63 30.96 -0.23
CA GLN A 259 11.16 30.03 -1.27
C GLN A 259 11.23 28.55 -0.86
N LEU A 260 12.25 28.17 -0.07
CA LEU A 260 12.35 26.81 0.46
C LEU A 260 11.24 26.52 1.46
N ILE A 261 10.96 27.45 2.38
CA ILE A 261 9.86 27.32 3.34
C ILE A 261 8.51 27.22 2.61
N GLU A 262 8.28 28.07 1.61
CA GLU A 262 7.05 28.02 0.81
C GLU A 262 6.88 26.66 0.12
N ARG A 263 7.96 26.10 -0.46
CA ARG A 263 7.93 24.78 -1.08
C ARG A 263 7.60 23.67 -0.08
N ILE A 264 8.28 23.65 1.07
CA ILE A 264 8.02 22.67 2.13
C ILE A 264 6.57 22.77 2.62
N GLY A 265 6.07 24.00 2.78
CA GLY A 265 4.68 24.24 3.15
C GLY A 265 3.69 23.72 2.11
N HIS A 266 3.99 23.89 0.82
CA HIS A 266 3.18 23.35 -0.26
C HIS A 266 3.17 21.82 -0.29
N GLU A 267 4.34 21.18 -0.18
CA GLU A 267 4.48 19.72 -0.15
C GLU A 267 3.71 19.13 1.05
N HIS A 268 3.82 19.75 2.22
CA HIS A 268 3.05 19.36 3.40
C HIS A 268 1.54 19.43 3.18
N ALA A 269 1.05 20.52 2.59
CA ALA A 269 -0.38 20.69 2.33
C ALA A 269 -0.90 19.68 1.29
N GLU A 270 -0.09 19.30 0.30
CA GLU A 270 -0.45 18.24 -0.65
C GLU A 270 -0.48 16.87 0.03
N TYR A 271 0.51 16.57 0.87
CA TYR A 271 0.55 15.33 1.65
C TYR A 271 -0.67 15.22 2.58
N GLU A 272 -1.05 16.28 3.30
CA GLU A 272 -2.26 16.27 4.15
C GLU A 272 -3.53 15.95 3.35
N LYS A 273 -3.69 16.54 2.16
CA LYS A 273 -4.82 16.22 1.27
C LYS A 273 -4.81 14.76 0.84
N LEU A 274 -3.64 14.24 0.53
CA LEU A 274 -3.47 12.86 0.10
C LEU A 274 -3.76 11.87 1.23
N VAL A 275 -3.37 12.19 2.46
CA VAL A 275 -3.72 11.42 3.66
C VAL A 275 -5.23 11.35 3.85
N ILE A 276 -5.94 12.47 3.68
CA ILE A 276 -7.41 12.49 3.76
C ILE A 276 -8.04 11.62 2.67
N GLN A 277 -7.53 11.72 1.43
CA GLN A 277 -8.00 10.88 0.33
C GLN A 277 -7.79 9.39 0.62
N TYR A 278 -6.59 9.03 1.07
CA TYR A 278 -6.26 7.66 1.48
C TYR A 278 -7.20 7.14 2.57
N GLN A 279 -7.40 7.90 3.66
CA GLN A 279 -8.31 7.53 4.74
C GLN A 279 -9.73 7.29 4.24
N THR A 280 -10.22 8.19 3.37
CA THR A 280 -11.55 8.06 2.76
C THR A 280 -11.66 6.80 1.91
N LEU A 281 -10.66 6.49 1.08
CA LEU A 281 -10.65 5.28 0.25
C LEU A 281 -10.59 4.00 1.09
N CYS A 282 -9.78 3.98 2.16
CA CYS A 282 -9.74 2.87 3.09
C CYS A 282 -11.11 2.63 3.73
N GLU A 283 -11.80 3.69 4.17
CA GLU A 283 -13.16 3.58 4.72
C GLU A 283 -14.16 3.04 3.69
N LEU A 284 -14.17 3.57 2.46
CA LEU A 284 -15.07 3.11 1.40
C LEU A 284 -14.82 1.65 0.98
N LEU A 285 -13.58 1.19 1.08
CA LEU A 285 -13.17 -0.18 0.76
C LEU A 285 -13.22 -1.12 1.98
N ASN A 286 -13.49 -0.63 3.18
CA ASN A 286 -13.31 -1.36 4.45
C ASN A 286 -11.90 -1.97 4.60
N ALA A 287 -10.88 -1.25 4.14
CA ALA A 287 -9.47 -1.64 4.28
C ALA A 287 -8.88 -1.09 5.58
N GLU A 288 -7.94 -1.82 6.17
CA GLU A 288 -7.21 -1.35 7.35
C GLU A 288 -6.22 -0.26 6.96
N GLN A 289 -6.22 0.83 7.74
CA GLN A 289 -5.28 1.93 7.54
C GLN A 289 -3.90 1.56 8.07
N ASN A 290 -2.88 1.61 7.20
CA ASN A 290 -1.49 1.46 7.58
C ASN A 290 -0.94 2.73 8.26
N SER A 291 -0.40 2.58 9.47
CA SER A 291 0.12 3.70 10.26
C SER A 291 1.41 4.33 9.71
N ILE A 292 2.11 3.62 8.81
CA ILE A 292 3.39 4.07 8.22
C ILE A 292 3.22 5.39 7.44
N TYR A 293 2.02 5.63 6.91
CA TYR A 293 1.75 6.83 6.11
C TYR A 293 1.43 8.08 6.92
N PHE A 294 1.43 8.03 8.25
CA PHE A 294 1.16 9.19 9.10
C PHE A 294 2.45 9.68 9.76
N SER A 295 2.86 10.90 9.45
CA SER A 295 3.98 11.55 10.11
C SER A 295 3.75 13.06 10.22
N GLU A 296 4.11 13.63 11.37
CA GLU A 296 4.19 15.07 11.58
C GLU A 296 5.60 15.62 11.24
N ASP A 297 6.58 14.74 10.99
CA ASP A 297 7.94 15.15 10.66
C ASP A 297 8.07 15.53 9.18
N LYS A 298 8.20 16.83 8.93
CA LYS A 298 8.34 17.39 7.58
C LYS A 298 9.57 16.92 6.81
N ALA A 299 10.59 16.38 7.48
CA ALA A 299 11.78 15.86 6.81
C ALA A 299 11.48 14.59 5.98
N VAL A 300 10.51 13.78 6.42
CA VAL A 300 10.18 12.48 5.80
C VAL A 300 8.93 12.58 4.91
N ILE A 301 8.20 13.70 4.97
CA ILE A 301 6.96 13.90 4.22
C ILE A 301 7.14 13.73 2.71
N SER A 302 8.27 14.18 2.15
CA SER A 302 8.51 14.06 0.71
C SER A 302 8.55 12.59 0.26
N GLU A 303 9.25 11.73 1.02
CA GLU A 303 9.32 10.29 0.73
C GLU A 303 7.97 9.58 1.00
N LEU A 304 7.34 9.89 2.14
CA LEU A 304 6.03 9.33 2.49
C LEU A 304 4.95 9.70 1.48
N LYS A 305 4.98 10.94 0.96
CA LYS A 305 4.06 11.40 -0.07
C LYS A 305 4.15 10.53 -1.32
N VAL A 306 5.36 10.23 -1.81
CA VAL A 306 5.54 9.37 -3.00
C VAL A 306 4.96 7.97 -2.77
N GLN A 307 5.21 7.38 -1.60
CA GLN A 307 4.67 6.06 -1.26
C GLN A 307 3.13 6.08 -1.16
N LEU A 308 2.59 7.15 -0.56
CA LEU A 308 1.16 7.33 -0.41
C LEU A 308 0.44 7.59 -1.74
N GLU A 309 1.08 8.28 -2.69
CA GLU A 309 0.53 8.50 -4.04
C GLU A 309 0.33 7.17 -4.78
N VAL A 310 1.29 6.25 -4.65
CA VAL A 310 1.20 4.91 -5.22
C VAL A 310 0.06 4.12 -4.60
N GLU A 311 -0.06 4.15 -3.26
CA GLU A 311 -1.12 3.43 -2.54
C GLU A 311 -2.51 3.97 -2.88
N VAL A 312 -2.67 5.31 -2.87
CA VAL A 312 -3.92 5.97 -3.24
C VAL A 312 -4.34 5.60 -4.67
N ALA A 313 -3.40 5.59 -5.62
CA ALA A 313 -3.70 5.21 -7.00
C ALA A 313 -4.18 3.74 -7.11
N GLN A 314 -3.64 2.84 -6.30
CA GLN A 314 -4.10 1.45 -6.24
C GLN A 314 -5.50 1.35 -5.63
N LEU A 315 -5.74 2.02 -4.50
CA LEU A 315 -7.05 2.04 -3.84
C LEU A 315 -8.13 2.69 -4.73
N ASP A 316 -7.81 3.77 -5.44
CA ASP A 316 -8.72 4.40 -6.40
C ASP A 316 -9.14 3.43 -7.50
N LYS A 317 -8.19 2.64 -8.02
CA LYS A 317 -8.49 1.61 -9.02
C LYS A 317 -9.43 0.54 -8.45
N LEU A 318 -9.15 0.04 -7.25
CA LEU A 318 -9.99 -0.96 -6.56
C LEU A 318 -11.38 -0.41 -6.27
N HIS A 319 -11.47 0.85 -5.84
CA HIS A 319 -12.74 1.52 -5.58
C HIS A 319 -13.54 1.71 -6.87
N ALA A 320 -12.91 2.08 -7.98
CA ALA A 320 -13.57 2.18 -9.28
C ALA A 320 -14.08 0.81 -9.79
N GLU A 321 -13.35 -0.28 -9.53
CA GLU A 321 -13.79 -1.65 -9.86
C GLU A 321 -15.00 -2.06 -8.99
N LYS A 322 -14.94 -1.79 -7.68
CA LYS A 322 -16.06 -2.02 -6.75
C LYS A 322 -17.32 -1.24 -7.15
N GLN A 323 -17.18 0.05 -7.48
CA GLN A 323 -18.32 0.87 -7.93
C GLN A 323 -19.00 0.32 -9.18
N LYS A 324 -18.24 -0.27 -10.12
CA LYS A 324 -18.81 -0.93 -11.29
C LYS A 324 -19.58 -2.19 -10.90
N SER A 325 -19.02 -3.00 -10.01
CA SER A 325 -19.68 -4.20 -9.46
C SER A 325 -21.00 -3.82 -8.78
N ASP A 326 -20.97 -2.83 -7.88
CA ASP A 326 -22.14 -2.32 -7.18
C ASP A 326 -23.22 -1.82 -8.14
N TYR A 327 -22.84 -1.06 -9.18
CA TYR A 327 -23.78 -0.60 -10.21
C TYR A 327 -24.44 -1.77 -10.96
N ILE A 328 -23.69 -2.84 -11.27
CA ILE A 328 -24.23 -4.04 -11.91
C ILE A 328 -25.24 -4.73 -10.98
N VAL A 329 -24.88 -4.87 -9.71
CA VAL A 329 -25.71 -5.50 -8.67
C VAL A 329 -27.02 -4.73 -8.47
N GLU A 330 -26.97 -3.41 -8.38
CA GLU A 330 -28.17 -2.55 -8.27
C GLU A 330 -29.04 -2.62 -9.53
N SER A 331 -28.41 -2.57 -10.71
CA SER A 331 -29.14 -2.64 -11.97
C SER A 331 -29.83 -3.99 -12.17
N ILE A 332 -29.20 -5.10 -11.76
CA ILE A 332 -29.83 -6.42 -11.81
C ILE A 332 -31.01 -6.47 -10.83
N ASN A 333 -30.86 -5.97 -9.60
CA ASN A 333 -31.97 -5.89 -8.65
C ASN A 333 -33.18 -5.16 -9.23
N ASP A 334 -32.98 -3.97 -9.80
CA ASP A 334 -34.06 -3.18 -10.39
C ASP A 334 -34.79 -3.94 -11.50
N VAL A 335 -34.04 -4.62 -12.38
CA VAL A 335 -34.61 -5.39 -13.50
C VAL A 335 -35.35 -6.61 -12.98
N MET A 336 -34.79 -7.33 -12.02
CA MET A 336 -35.41 -8.51 -11.42
C MET A 336 -36.70 -8.13 -10.69
N GLU A 337 -36.71 -7.05 -9.90
CA GLU A 337 -37.91 -6.56 -9.22
C GLU A 337 -38.99 -6.11 -10.20
N ALA A 338 -38.62 -5.41 -11.28
CA ALA A 338 -39.55 -4.98 -12.33
C ALA A 338 -40.21 -6.16 -13.07
N LEU A 339 -39.49 -7.28 -13.20
CA LEU A 339 -39.99 -8.52 -13.81
C LEU A 339 -40.73 -9.43 -12.81
N GLY A 340 -40.88 -8.99 -11.56
CA GLY A 340 -41.66 -9.69 -10.53
C GLY A 340 -40.88 -10.71 -9.72
N TYR A 341 -39.55 -10.68 -9.76
CA TYR A 341 -38.69 -11.51 -8.92
C TYR A 341 -38.39 -10.79 -7.60
N ASP A 342 -38.84 -11.38 -6.49
CA ASP A 342 -38.65 -10.81 -5.15
C ASP A 342 -37.28 -11.18 -4.56
N LEU A 343 -36.48 -10.19 -4.16
CA LEU A 343 -35.22 -10.45 -3.45
C LEU A 343 -35.47 -11.10 -2.08
N PHE A 344 -34.98 -12.32 -1.93
CA PHE A 344 -35.19 -13.18 -0.76
C PHE A 344 -34.03 -13.11 0.23
N ALA A 345 -32.80 -13.23 -0.26
CA ALA A 345 -31.60 -13.23 0.56
C ALA A 345 -30.39 -12.69 -0.20
N THR A 346 -29.43 -12.16 0.55
CA THR A 346 -28.16 -11.66 0.02
C THR A 346 -26.99 -12.21 0.84
N GLU A 347 -25.91 -12.54 0.17
CA GLU A 347 -24.67 -13.01 0.76
C GLU A 347 -23.49 -12.38 0.03
N TYR A 348 -22.47 -11.97 0.77
CA TYR A 348 -21.22 -11.45 0.21
C TYR A 348 -20.13 -12.47 0.47
N MET A 349 -19.47 -12.93 -0.59
CA MET A 349 -18.47 -14.00 -0.53
C MET A 349 -17.13 -13.51 -1.06
N VAL A 350 -16.05 -13.86 -0.37
CA VAL A 350 -14.68 -13.68 -0.87
C VAL A 350 -14.16 -15.04 -1.34
N LYS A 351 -13.97 -15.23 -2.66
CA LYS A 351 -13.51 -16.50 -3.25
C LYS A 351 -12.32 -16.26 -4.16
N ASN A 352 -11.18 -16.89 -3.85
CA ASN A 352 -9.97 -16.91 -4.71
C ASN A 352 -9.61 -15.54 -5.31
N PHE A 353 -9.53 -14.49 -4.47
CA PHE A 353 -9.18 -13.11 -4.85
C PHE A 353 -10.26 -12.29 -5.58
N ASP A 354 -11.45 -12.84 -5.83
CA ASP A 354 -12.62 -12.07 -6.29
C ASP A 354 -13.66 -11.96 -5.17
N ASN A 355 -14.24 -10.77 -4.99
CA ASN A 355 -15.48 -10.65 -4.24
C ASN A 355 -16.66 -10.99 -5.13
N ILE A 356 -17.62 -11.69 -4.56
CA ILE A 356 -18.81 -12.17 -5.25
C ILE A 356 -20.03 -11.75 -4.45
N HIS A 357 -20.87 -10.92 -5.07
CA HIS A 357 -22.20 -10.61 -4.58
C HIS A 357 -23.14 -11.74 -4.98
N HIS A 358 -23.73 -12.42 -4.00
CA HIS A 358 -24.72 -13.47 -4.21
C HIS A 358 -26.11 -12.97 -3.80
N GLN A 359 -27.01 -12.87 -4.76
CA GLN A 359 -28.41 -12.52 -4.56
C GLN A 359 -29.31 -13.71 -4.87
N LEU A 360 -30.32 -13.92 -4.05
CA LEU A 360 -31.33 -14.96 -4.24
C LEU A 360 -32.68 -14.30 -4.43
N TYR A 361 -33.33 -14.61 -5.55
CA TYR A 361 -34.70 -14.16 -5.82
C TYR A 361 -35.67 -15.34 -5.74
N GLU A 362 -36.80 -15.14 -5.07
CA GLU A 362 -37.80 -16.19 -4.84
C GLU A 362 -38.59 -16.50 -6.13
N ILE A 363 -38.80 -17.80 -6.39
CA ILE A 363 -39.74 -18.31 -7.39
C ILE A 363 -40.59 -19.42 -6.75
N GLU A 364 -41.73 -19.79 -7.35
CA GLU A 364 -42.74 -20.66 -6.70
C GLU A 364 -42.16 -21.97 -6.11
N ASP A 365 -41.25 -22.62 -6.83
CA ASP A 365 -40.65 -23.91 -6.47
C ASP A 365 -39.11 -23.84 -6.30
N GLY A 366 -38.54 -22.65 -5.99
CA GLY A 366 -37.09 -22.50 -5.82
C GLY A 366 -36.61 -21.05 -5.67
N ALA A 367 -35.39 -20.79 -6.10
CA ALA A 367 -34.81 -19.46 -6.22
C ALA A 367 -33.96 -19.31 -7.49
N VAL A 368 -33.87 -18.09 -7.99
CA VAL A 368 -32.84 -17.66 -8.94
C VAL A 368 -31.66 -17.12 -8.16
N ASN A 369 -30.50 -17.74 -8.29
CA ASN A 369 -29.24 -17.26 -7.76
C ASN A 369 -28.58 -16.37 -8.81
N VAL A 370 -28.18 -15.19 -8.39
CA VAL A 370 -27.37 -14.27 -9.19
C VAL A 370 -26.06 -14.08 -8.48
N PHE A 371 -24.96 -14.41 -9.15
CA PHE A 371 -23.61 -14.13 -8.70
C PHE A 371 -23.02 -13.04 -9.58
N VAL A 372 -22.53 -11.97 -8.98
CA VAL A 372 -21.79 -10.89 -9.65
C VAL A 372 -20.40 -10.84 -9.05
N SER A 373 -19.36 -11.00 -9.86
CA SER A 373 -17.98 -10.80 -9.44
C SER A 373 -17.51 -9.36 -9.68
N ASP A 374 -16.51 -8.92 -8.93
CA ASP A 374 -15.86 -7.62 -9.14
C ASP A 374 -15.22 -7.49 -10.53
N SER A 375 -14.84 -8.63 -11.13
CA SER A 375 -14.37 -8.72 -12.51
C SER A 375 -15.47 -8.51 -13.57
N GLY A 376 -16.73 -8.31 -13.14
CA GLY A 376 -17.88 -8.05 -14.01
C GLY A 376 -18.53 -9.32 -14.60
N SER A 377 -18.18 -10.51 -14.10
CA SER A 377 -18.83 -11.74 -14.53
C SER A 377 -20.15 -11.93 -13.80
N VAL A 378 -21.20 -12.27 -14.53
CA VAL A 378 -22.53 -12.52 -13.96
C VAL A 378 -22.96 -13.96 -14.25
N LEU A 379 -23.41 -14.67 -13.22
CA LEU A 379 -23.95 -16.03 -13.32
C LEU A 379 -25.37 -16.08 -12.77
N PHE A 380 -26.29 -16.59 -13.59
CA PHE A 380 -27.66 -16.91 -13.19
C PHE A 380 -27.79 -18.43 -13.03
N GLU A 381 -28.27 -18.90 -11.88
CA GLU A 381 -28.50 -20.32 -11.58
C GLU A 381 -29.83 -20.53 -10.86
N VAL A 382 -30.73 -21.33 -11.43
CA VAL A 382 -31.99 -21.70 -10.77
C VAL A 382 -31.75 -22.93 -9.89
N SER A 383 -32.15 -22.85 -8.62
CA SER A 383 -31.99 -23.94 -7.65
C SER A 383 -33.22 -24.10 -6.76
N GLY A 384 -33.40 -25.27 -6.17
CA GLY A 384 -34.31 -25.45 -5.05
C GLY A 384 -33.80 -24.76 -3.78
N ILE A 385 -34.69 -24.52 -2.82
CA ILE A 385 -34.37 -23.98 -1.50
C ILE A 385 -34.61 -25.08 -0.46
N SER A 386 -33.65 -25.32 0.44
CA SER A 386 -33.84 -26.21 1.59
C SER A 386 -33.29 -25.60 2.89
N GLU A 387 -33.97 -25.88 4.00
CA GLU A 387 -33.42 -25.65 5.34
C GLU A 387 -32.55 -26.87 5.71
N GLY A 388 -31.23 -26.75 5.50
CA GLY A 388 -30.25 -27.82 5.72
C GLY A 388 -29.97 -28.71 4.50
N GLN A 389 -29.01 -29.62 4.65
CA GLN A 389 -28.63 -30.57 3.61
C GLN A 389 -29.67 -31.68 3.46
N LYS A 390 -30.65 -31.45 2.58
CA LYS A 390 -31.64 -32.44 2.17
C LYS A 390 -31.33 -32.92 0.75
N GLU A 391 -31.33 -34.23 0.53
CA GLU A 391 -31.25 -34.78 -0.82
C GLU A 391 -32.54 -34.49 -1.60
N LEU A 392 -32.40 -34.03 -2.85
CA LEU A 392 -33.51 -33.73 -3.75
C LEU A 392 -34.21 -35.02 -4.22
N THR A 393 -35.52 -35.08 -4.04
CA THR A 393 -36.33 -36.15 -4.61
C THR A 393 -36.48 -35.99 -6.13
N SER A 394 -36.87 -37.05 -6.84
CA SER A 394 -37.12 -36.97 -8.29
C SER A 394 -38.19 -35.93 -8.65
N MET A 395 -39.18 -35.74 -7.77
CA MET A 395 -40.22 -34.70 -7.94
C MET A 395 -39.64 -33.29 -7.76
N ASP A 396 -38.77 -33.09 -6.77
CA ASP A 396 -38.13 -31.78 -6.54
C ASP A 396 -37.25 -31.39 -7.74
N LYS A 397 -36.51 -32.34 -8.32
CA LYS A 397 -35.69 -32.08 -9.50
C LYS A 397 -36.51 -31.73 -10.74
N LEU A 398 -37.71 -32.32 -10.88
CA LEU A 398 -38.61 -32.01 -11.98
C LEU A 398 -39.15 -30.58 -11.86
N LYS A 399 -39.59 -30.19 -10.65
CA LYS A 399 -40.03 -28.83 -10.35
C LYS A 399 -38.95 -27.77 -10.59
N ILE A 400 -37.71 -28.07 -10.19
CA ILE A 400 -36.57 -27.17 -10.46
C ILE A 400 -36.34 -27.03 -11.97
N LYS A 401 -36.48 -28.11 -12.76
CA LYS A 401 -36.37 -28.05 -14.23
C LYS A 401 -37.48 -27.17 -14.83
N GLU A 402 -38.71 -27.28 -14.36
CA GLU A 402 -39.82 -26.41 -14.79
C GLU A 402 -39.51 -24.94 -14.46
N GLY A 403 -38.95 -24.66 -13.28
CA GLY A 403 -38.45 -23.34 -12.92
C GLY A 403 -37.32 -22.83 -13.83
N MET A 404 -36.40 -23.71 -14.23
CA MET A 404 -35.35 -23.38 -15.22
C MET A 404 -35.95 -23.01 -16.58
N GLU A 405 -36.95 -23.76 -17.07
CA GLU A 405 -37.62 -23.48 -18.34
C GLU A 405 -38.35 -22.13 -18.32
N ALA A 406 -39.04 -21.82 -17.21
CA ALA A 406 -39.69 -20.53 -17.02
C ALA A 406 -38.67 -19.37 -16.98
N PHE A 407 -37.58 -19.51 -16.23
CA PHE A 407 -36.54 -18.48 -16.16
C PHE A 407 -35.85 -18.25 -17.51
N CYS A 408 -35.52 -19.32 -18.24
CA CYS A 408 -34.92 -19.22 -19.57
C CYS A 408 -35.81 -18.46 -20.58
N THR A 409 -37.14 -18.49 -20.41
CA THR A 409 -38.06 -17.72 -21.25
C THR A 409 -37.95 -16.21 -20.96
N ASN A 410 -37.79 -15.85 -19.69
CA ASN A 410 -37.70 -14.45 -19.24
C ASN A 410 -36.28 -13.88 -19.34
N TYR A 411 -35.27 -14.71 -19.60
CA TYR A 411 -33.87 -14.29 -19.67
C TYR A 411 -33.61 -13.23 -20.76
N GLU A 412 -34.31 -13.32 -21.89
CA GLU A 412 -34.15 -12.34 -22.98
C GLU A 412 -34.67 -10.96 -22.56
N ASP A 413 -35.77 -10.89 -21.80
CA ASP A 413 -36.29 -9.64 -21.27
C ASP A 413 -35.33 -9.01 -20.26
N ILE A 414 -34.74 -9.83 -19.38
CA ILE A 414 -33.70 -9.38 -18.44
C ILE A 414 -32.53 -8.74 -19.21
N LYS A 415 -32.08 -9.38 -20.28
CA LYS A 415 -30.97 -8.90 -21.11
C LYS A 415 -31.30 -7.57 -21.79
N ILE A 416 -32.51 -7.43 -22.32
CA ILE A 416 -32.97 -6.19 -22.97
C ILE A 416 -33.03 -5.05 -21.95
N GLU A 417 -33.58 -5.27 -20.75
CA GLU A 417 -33.66 -4.24 -19.72
C GLU A 417 -32.29 -3.85 -19.15
N LEU A 418 -31.39 -4.81 -18.96
CA LEU A 418 -29.99 -4.52 -18.55
C LEU A 418 -29.25 -3.71 -19.62
N ALA A 419 -29.47 -4.00 -20.91
CA ALA A 419 -28.87 -3.24 -22.00
C ALA A 419 -29.36 -1.78 -22.03
N LYS A 420 -30.63 -1.51 -21.67
CA LYS A 420 -31.14 -0.13 -21.51
C LYS A 420 -30.44 0.63 -20.37
N LYS A 421 -29.97 -0.08 -19.34
CA LYS A 421 -29.13 0.44 -18.27
C LYS A 421 -27.63 0.47 -18.62
N GLY A 422 -27.26 0.16 -19.87
CA GLY A 422 -25.87 0.19 -20.36
C GLY A 422 -25.03 -1.03 -19.96
N ILE A 423 -25.66 -2.10 -19.46
CA ILE A 423 -24.98 -3.35 -19.10
C ILE A 423 -25.20 -4.36 -20.23
N TYR A 424 -24.11 -4.77 -20.87
CA TYR A 424 -24.15 -5.73 -21.97
C TYR A 424 -23.55 -7.06 -21.55
N LEU A 425 -24.38 -8.10 -21.48
CA LEU A 425 -23.93 -9.46 -21.25
C LEU A 425 -23.25 -9.98 -22.54
N THR A 426 -21.98 -10.35 -22.43
CA THR A 426 -21.16 -10.86 -23.54
C THR A 426 -20.54 -12.21 -23.16
N ASN A 427 -20.13 -13.01 -24.15
CA ASN A 427 -19.54 -14.35 -23.94
C ASN A 427 -20.45 -15.32 -23.16
N GLU A 428 -21.74 -15.31 -23.50
CA GLU A 428 -22.78 -16.08 -22.80
C GLU A 428 -22.57 -17.60 -22.97
N ASN A 429 -22.66 -18.33 -21.85
CA ASN A 429 -22.59 -19.79 -21.81
C ASN A 429 -23.92 -20.37 -21.29
N ILE A 430 -24.98 -20.19 -22.08
CA ILE A 430 -26.33 -20.62 -21.71
C ILE A 430 -26.42 -22.15 -21.76
N LYS A 431 -26.90 -22.75 -20.68
CA LYS A 431 -27.19 -24.19 -20.61
C LYS A 431 -28.69 -24.42 -20.68
N PRO A 432 -29.17 -25.41 -21.48
CA PRO A 432 -30.59 -25.73 -21.53
C PRO A 432 -31.05 -26.30 -20.18
N ALA A 433 -32.34 -26.11 -19.87
CA ALA A 433 -32.97 -26.67 -18.68
C ALA A 433 -32.88 -28.19 -18.67
N ASP A 434 -32.32 -28.76 -17.60
CA ASP A 434 -32.08 -30.20 -17.49
C ASP A 434 -32.03 -30.60 -16.01
N VAL A 435 -32.64 -31.75 -15.70
CA VAL A 435 -32.67 -32.38 -14.37
C VAL A 435 -31.26 -32.56 -13.79
N LYS A 436 -30.24 -32.75 -14.63
CA LYS A 436 -28.85 -32.92 -14.19
C LYS A 436 -28.26 -31.67 -13.52
N TYR A 437 -28.82 -30.49 -13.78
CA TYR A 437 -28.41 -29.23 -13.17
C TYR A 437 -29.20 -28.90 -11.90
N ALA A 438 -30.24 -29.67 -11.56
CA ALA A 438 -31.07 -29.43 -10.38
C ALA A 438 -30.25 -29.61 -9.09
N ARG A 439 -30.15 -28.53 -8.32
CA ARG A 439 -29.44 -28.45 -7.04
C ARG A 439 -30.29 -27.75 -5.99
N SER A 440 -30.02 -28.03 -4.71
CA SER A 440 -30.65 -27.33 -3.59
C SER A 440 -29.62 -26.42 -2.93
N VAL A 441 -30.01 -25.20 -2.60
CA VAL A 441 -29.19 -24.25 -1.85
C VAL A 441 -29.68 -24.22 -0.41
N ASP A 442 -28.74 -24.36 0.52
CA ASP A 442 -29.00 -24.19 1.95
C ASP A 442 -29.07 -22.70 2.28
N ILE A 443 -30.17 -22.29 2.91
CA ILE A 443 -30.45 -20.89 3.28
C ILE A 443 -30.13 -20.59 4.75
N CYS A 444 -29.72 -21.59 5.55
CA CYS A 444 -29.51 -21.41 7.00
C CYS A 444 -28.42 -20.38 7.35
N ASN A 445 -27.44 -20.18 6.46
CA ASN A 445 -26.31 -19.27 6.68
C ASN A 445 -26.48 -17.91 5.97
N LYS A 446 -27.64 -17.64 5.36
CA LYS A 446 -27.85 -16.43 4.54
C LYS A 446 -28.60 -15.35 5.30
N LYS A 447 -28.33 -14.08 4.95
CA LYS A 447 -29.10 -12.95 5.47
C LYS A 447 -30.44 -12.89 4.76
N ILE A 448 -31.49 -13.42 5.39
CA ILE A 448 -32.86 -13.45 4.87
C ILE A 448 -33.49 -12.07 5.02
N LEU A 449 -34.02 -11.51 3.92
CA LEU A 449 -34.66 -10.19 3.89
C LEU A 449 -36.20 -10.27 4.03
N LYS A 450 -36.83 -11.37 3.59
CA LYS A 450 -38.27 -11.62 3.75
C LYS A 450 -38.51 -12.99 4.40
N LYS A 451 -39.27 -13.04 5.50
CA LYS A 451 -39.74 -14.31 6.08
C LYS A 451 -40.87 -14.87 5.21
N ARG A 452 -40.73 -16.12 4.78
CA ARG A 452 -41.73 -16.84 3.98
C ARG A 452 -43.09 -16.81 4.68
N LYS A 453 -44.12 -16.28 4.02
CA LYS A 453 -45.51 -16.47 4.49
C LYS A 453 -45.87 -17.93 4.25
N GLU A 454 -45.86 -18.74 5.31
CA GLU A 454 -46.35 -20.12 5.23
C GLU A 454 -47.82 -20.13 4.78
N ARG A 455 -48.09 -20.34 3.49
CA ARG A 455 -49.41 -20.76 3.02
C ARG A 455 -49.54 -22.27 3.25
N ARG A 456 -49.75 -22.67 4.51
CA ARG A 456 -50.27 -24.02 4.81
C ARG A 456 -51.74 -24.07 4.40
N GLY A 457 -52.01 -24.70 3.27
CA GLY A 457 -53.36 -25.17 2.93
C GLY A 457 -53.77 -26.25 3.92
N GLN A 458 -54.50 -25.85 4.97
CA GLN A 458 -55.30 -26.79 5.75
C GLN A 458 -56.49 -27.20 4.90
N SER A 459 -56.58 -28.51 4.66
CA SER A 459 -57.77 -29.20 4.19
C SER A 459 -58.98 -28.78 5.02
N ALA A 460 -60.05 -28.40 4.33
CA ALA A 460 -61.35 -28.17 4.92
C ALA A 460 -61.83 -29.45 5.63
N GLN A 461 -61.87 -29.43 6.95
CA GLN A 461 -62.73 -30.31 7.73
C GLN A 461 -63.92 -29.49 8.23
N SER A 462 -65.09 -29.92 7.79
CA SER A 462 -66.41 -29.42 8.18
C SER A 462 -66.61 -29.45 9.70
N PRO A 463 -67.31 -28.48 10.29
CA PRO A 463 -67.54 -28.44 11.73
C PRO A 463 -68.66 -29.42 12.12
N THR A 464 -68.30 -30.47 12.86
CA THR A 464 -69.26 -31.24 13.66
C THR A 464 -69.56 -30.49 14.96
N TYR A 465 -70.72 -29.84 15.00
CA TYR A 465 -71.33 -29.37 16.24
C TYR A 465 -71.73 -30.58 17.08
N ASN A 466 -71.02 -30.82 18.20
CA ASN A 466 -71.56 -31.59 19.31
C ASN A 466 -72.20 -30.64 20.32
N ARG A 467 -73.47 -30.91 20.55
CA ARG A 467 -74.39 -30.29 21.50
C ARG A 467 -74.19 -30.98 22.86
N ILE A 468 -74.53 -30.25 23.94
CA ILE A 468 -75.09 -30.70 25.24
C ILE A 468 -74.18 -30.53 26.49
N ASN A 469 -74.67 -29.62 27.35
CA ASN A 469 -74.67 -29.52 28.84
C ASN A 469 -73.33 -29.40 29.57
N ASN A 470 -73.12 -28.51 30.55
CA ASN A 470 -74.01 -27.83 31.51
C ASN A 470 -73.67 -26.36 31.67
#